data_AF-A0A535MTB5-F1
#
_entry.id   AF-A0A535MTB5-F1
#
_cell.length_a   1.000
_cell.length_b   1.000
_cell.length_c   1.000
_cell.angle_alpha   90.00
_cell.angle_beta   90.00
_cell.angle_gamma   90.00
#
_symmetry.space_group_name_H-M   'P 1'
#
loop_
_entity.id
_entity.type
_entity.pdbx_description
1 polymer ?
#
loop_
_entity_poly.entity_id
_entity_poly.type
_entity_poly.pdbx_seq_one_letter_code
_entity_poly.pdbx_strand_id
1 'polypeptide(L)'
;MRRCALMALLVVLTAACTNAGIGSSPPQQRHVFLIVMENHSAEQALSGQFIASLAAKYGVANNYHAVAHPSVPNYLALTSGSTWGVQDDSYRVLPRQDIGSELTRAGVSWRAYMDGLTGAGCLDSPTPYDPGHNPFAFYGGKCPGNVV
;
A
#
# COMPACT_ATOMS: atom_id res chain seq x y z
N MET A 1 45.36 1.78 68.06
CA MET A 1 45.25 2.44 66.75
C MET A 1 44.00 1.91 66.05
N ARG A 2 43.25 2.81 65.39
CA ARG A 2 41.96 2.62 64.66
C ARG A 2 41.98 1.38 63.73
N ARG A 3 40.87 0.69 63.38
CA ARG A 3 39.68 1.20 62.65
C ARG A 3 38.53 0.18 62.69
N CYS A 4 37.30 0.70 62.69
CA CYS A 4 36.03 0.01 62.42
C CYS A 4 35.97 -0.62 61.02
N ALA A 5 35.16 -1.68 60.85
CA ALA A 5 34.32 -1.86 59.67
C ALA A 5 33.09 -2.73 60.01
N LEU A 6 31.90 -2.17 59.74
CA LEU A 6 30.60 -2.83 59.74
C LEU A 6 30.53 -3.91 58.65
N MET A 7 29.73 -4.96 58.87
CA MET A 7 29.20 -5.76 57.76
C MET A 7 27.69 -5.96 57.92
N ALA A 8 26.99 -5.75 56.81
CA ALA A 8 25.59 -5.42 56.69
C ALA A 8 24.64 -6.63 56.77
N LEU A 9 23.44 -6.39 57.30
CA LEU A 9 22.32 -7.33 57.33
C LEU A 9 21.63 -7.33 55.95
N LEU A 10 21.58 -8.48 55.30
CA LEU A 10 20.91 -8.67 54.01
C LEU A 10 19.43 -9.02 54.26
N VAL A 11 18.52 -8.08 53.97
CA VAL A 11 17.07 -8.33 54.00
C VAL A 11 16.65 -8.77 52.59
N VAL A 12 16.14 -10.01 52.47
CA VAL A 12 15.58 -10.52 51.22
C VAL A 12 14.09 -10.14 51.18
N LEU A 13 13.72 -9.14 50.37
CA LEU A 13 12.32 -8.88 50.01
C LEU A 13 11.97 -9.70 48.76
N THR A 14 11.10 -10.69 48.92
CA THR A 14 10.42 -11.36 47.80
C THR A 14 9.31 -10.45 47.28
N ALA A 15 9.56 -9.72 46.19
CA ALA A 15 8.52 -9.01 45.46
C ALA A 15 7.73 -10.00 44.60
N ALA A 16 6.47 -10.26 44.97
CA ALA A 16 5.53 -10.94 44.09
C ALA A 16 5.06 -9.97 43.00
N CYS A 17 5.58 -10.12 41.79
CA CYS A 17 5.03 -9.43 40.62
C CYS A 17 3.72 -10.10 40.23
N THR A 18 2.59 -9.48 40.58
CA THR A 18 1.30 -9.78 39.95
C THR A 18 1.36 -9.40 38.48
N ASN A 19 1.38 -10.39 37.58
CA ASN A 19 1.20 -10.18 36.14
C ASN A 19 -0.26 -9.74 35.88
N ALA A 20 -0.55 -8.45 36.06
CA ALA A 20 -1.65 -7.81 35.37
C ALA A 20 -1.17 -7.48 33.95
N GLY A 21 -1.00 -8.52 33.14
CA GLY A 21 -0.78 -8.38 31.70
C GLY A 21 -2.08 -7.87 31.09
N ILE A 22 -2.16 -6.56 30.93
CA ILE A 22 -3.12 -5.88 30.07
C ILE A 22 -3.12 -6.62 28.74
N GLY A 23 -4.21 -7.32 28.44
CA GLY A 23 -4.46 -7.81 27.08
C GLY A 23 -4.51 -6.58 26.18
N SER A 24 -3.40 -6.27 25.51
CA SER A 24 -3.43 -5.39 24.36
C SER A 24 -4.33 -6.08 23.35
N SER A 25 -5.54 -5.55 23.13
CA SER A 25 -6.32 -5.92 21.95
C SER A 25 -5.37 -5.90 20.75
N PRO A 26 -5.35 -6.96 19.91
CA PRO A 26 -4.54 -6.94 18.70
C PRO A 26 -4.79 -5.63 17.98
N PRO A 27 -3.75 -4.92 17.50
CA PRO A 27 -3.97 -3.68 16.77
C PRO A 27 -5.03 -3.93 15.70
N GLN A 28 -6.10 -3.14 15.74
CA GLN A 28 -7.19 -3.23 14.76
C GLN A 28 -6.54 -3.13 13.39
N GLN A 29 -6.68 -4.19 12.59
CA GLN A 29 -6.08 -4.25 11.26
C GLN A 29 -6.56 -3.04 10.47
N ARG A 30 -5.63 -2.14 10.14
CA ARG A 30 -5.90 -0.95 9.34
C ARG A 30 -5.79 -1.37 7.87
N HIS A 31 -6.91 -1.39 7.17
CA HIS A 31 -6.95 -1.63 5.73
C HIS A 31 -6.91 -0.31 4.99
N VAL A 32 -6.19 -0.27 3.87
CA VAL A 32 -6.17 0.85 2.93
C VAL A 32 -6.68 0.33 1.59
N PHE A 33 -7.68 1.01 1.04
CA PHE A 33 -8.18 0.77 -0.30
C PHE A 33 -7.89 2.00 -1.15
N LEU A 34 -7.27 1.78 -2.30
CA LEU A 34 -7.08 2.80 -3.33
C LEU A 34 -7.89 2.36 -4.55
N ILE A 35 -8.82 3.20 -4.97
CA ILE A 35 -9.68 2.97 -6.14
C ILE A 35 -9.35 4.06 -7.14
N VAL A 36 -8.93 3.66 -8.34
CA VAL A 36 -8.65 4.57 -9.44
C VAL A 36 -9.81 4.50 -10.43
N MET A 37 -10.40 5.66 -10.76
CA MET A 37 -11.43 5.78 -11.80
C MET A 37 -10.77 6.29 -13.07
N GLU A 38 -10.47 5.38 -13.98
CA GLU A 38 -9.80 5.69 -15.25
C GLU A 38 -10.62 6.67 -16.10
N ASN A 39 -9.96 7.68 -16.68
CA ASN A 39 -10.55 8.65 -17.63
C ASN A 39 -11.79 9.43 -17.14
N HIS A 40 -11.89 9.72 -15.84
CA HIS A 40 -12.95 10.57 -15.27
C HIS A 40 -12.38 11.87 -14.70
N SER A 41 -12.99 13.00 -15.03
CA SER A 41 -12.75 14.28 -14.35
C SER A 41 -13.31 14.25 -12.91
N ALA A 42 -12.87 15.19 -12.07
CA ALA A 42 -13.40 15.34 -10.72
C ALA A 42 -14.92 15.61 -10.73
N GLU A 43 -15.41 16.42 -11.67
CA GLU A 43 -16.83 16.72 -11.85
C GLU A 43 -17.62 15.48 -12.27
N GLN A 44 -17.07 14.68 -13.20
CA GLN A 44 -17.69 13.42 -13.63
C GLN A 44 -17.75 12.44 -12.46
N ALA A 45 -16.67 12.29 -11.71
CA ALA A 45 -16.61 11.44 -10.51
C ALA A 45 -17.66 11.88 -9.45
N LEU A 46 -17.78 13.18 -9.20
CA LEU A 46 -18.70 13.75 -8.22
C LEU A 46 -20.17 13.73 -8.67
N SER A 47 -20.45 13.46 -9.95
CA SER A 47 -21.83 13.26 -10.42
C SER A 47 -22.45 11.95 -9.89
N GLY A 48 -21.63 10.98 -9.50
CA GLY A 48 -22.07 9.72 -8.91
C GLY A 48 -22.39 9.85 -7.42
N GLN A 49 -23.58 9.36 -7.01
CA GLN A 49 -24.08 9.49 -5.64
C GLN A 49 -23.10 8.95 -4.58
N PHE A 50 -22.46 7.82 -4.86
CA PHE A 50 -21.54 7.19 -3.90
C PHE A 50 -20.28 8.04 -3.66
N ILE A 51 -19.59 8.45 -4.72
CA ILE A 51 -18.37 9.27 -4.62
C ILE A 51 -18.69 10.65 -4.00
N ALA A 52 -19.80 11.27 -4.41
CA ALA A 52 -20.28 12.51 -3.81
C ALA A 52 -20.50 12.37 -2.29
N SER A 53 -21.08 11.27 -1.85
CA SER A 53 -21.30 11.00 -0.41
C SER A 53 -19.99 10.87 0.38
N LEU A 54 -18.94 10.30 -0.22
CA LEU A 54 -17.63 10.20 0.40
C LEU A 54 -16.94 11.56 0.49
N ALA A 55 -16.99 12.35 -0.59
CA ALA A 55 -16.42 13.69 -0.63
C ALA A 55 -17.07 14.65 0.37
N ALA A 56 -18.37 14.49 0.64
CA ALA A 56 -19.08 15.28 1.66
C ALA A 56 -18.71 14.90 3.10
N LYS A 57 -18.24 13.66 3.32
CA LYS A 57 -17.94 13.12 4.65
C LYS A 57 -16.46 13.19 5.04
N TYR A 58 -15.56 13.11 4.07
CA TYR A 58 -14.11 12.97 4.29
C TYR A 58 -13.32 14.08 3.59
N GLY A 59 -12.00 14.08 3.77
CA GLY A 59 -11.13 15.07 3.13
C GLY A 59 -11.05 14.88 1.62
N VAL A 60 -11.05 16.01 0.90
CA VAL A 60 -10.89 16.06 -0.57
C VAL A 60 -9.58 16.77 -0.90
N ALA A 61 -8.72 16.11 -1.67
CA ALA A 61 -7.48 16.70 -2.19
C ALA A 61 -7.79 17.51 -3.46
N ASN A 62 -8.28 18.74 -3.30
CA ASN A 62 -8.71 19.61 -4.40
C ASN A 62 -7.58 20.22 -5.26
N ASN A 63 -6.31 19.92 -4.94
CA ASN A 63 -5.13 20.33 -5.70
C ASN A 63 -4.30 19.10 -6.11
N TYR A 64 -4.96 17.98 -6.40
CA TYR A 64 -4.33 16.76 -6.92
C TYR A 64 -4.29 16.83 -8.46
N HIS A 65 -3.12 16.62 -9.05
CA HIS A 65 -2.89 16.71 -10.49
C HIS A 65 -2.25 15.44 -11.02
N ALA A 66 -2.50 15.14 -12.30
CA ALA A 66 -1.77 14.10 -13.02
C ALA A 66 -0.26 14.45 -13.09
N VAL A 67 0.58 13.42 -13.05
CA VAL A 67 2.03 13.53 -13.18
C VAL A 67 2.45 13.73 -14.64
N ALA A 68 1.73 13.10 -15.57
CA ALA A 68 2.01 13.20 -17.01
C ALA A 68 0.76 12.85 -17.85
N HIS A 69 0.91 12.87 -19.17
CA HIS A 69 -0.03 12.29 -20.13
C HIS A 69 0.78 11.49 -21.15
N PRO A 70 0.40 10.26 -21.55
CA PRO A 70 -0.89 9.56 -21.29
C PRO A 70 -0.97 8.84 -19.92
N SER A 71 -1.83 7.82 -19.76
CA SER A 71 -2.25 7.29 -18.45
C SER A 71 -1.19 6.42 -17.76
N VAL A 72 -0.46 5.57 -18.49
CA VAL A 72 0.54 4.64 -17.93
C VAL A 72 1.57 5.33 -17.02
N PRO A 73 2.22 6.45 -17.41
CA PRO A 73 3.14 7.15 -16.53
C PRO A 73 2.56 7.56 -15.17
N ASN A 74 1.25 7.84 -15.10
CA ASN A 74 0.58 8.19 -13.84
C ASN A 74 0.43 6.96 -12.93
N TYR A 75 0.07 5.80 -13.49
CA TYR A 75 -0.02 4.54 -12.74
C TYR A 75 1.35 4.10 -12.20
N LEU A 76 2.40 4.29 -12.99
CA LEU A 76 3.77 4.04 -12.56
C LEU A 76 4.18 4.96 -11.42
N ALA A 77 3.93 6.28 -11.55
CA ALA A 77 4.23 7.24 -10.51
C ALA A 77 3.44 6.98 -9.21
N LEU A 78 2.16 6.60 -9.33
CA LEU A 78 1.30 6.25 -8.19
C LEU A 78 1.82 5.05 -7.39
N THR A 79 2.42 4.06 -8.05
CA THR A 79 2.82 2.79 -7.42
C THR A 79 4.30 2.66 -7.12
N SER A 80 5.17 3.47 -7.74
CA SER A 80 6.62 3.44 -7.53
C SER A 80 7.23 4.80 -7.16
N GLY A 81 6.47 5.90 -7.26
CA GLY A 81 6.98 7.25 -7.09
C GLY A 81 7.76 7.79 -8.28
N SER A 82 7.80 7.08 -9.42
CA SER A 82 8.53 7.46 -10.63
C SER A 82 7.74 7.13 -11.90
N THR A 83 7.87 7.95 -12.95
CA THR A 83 7.38 7.61 -14.30
C THR A 83 8.33 6.67 -15.03
N TRP A 84 9.53 6.44 -14.50
CA TRP A 84 10.61 5.66 -15.13
C TRP A 84 11.05 6.21 -16.50
N GLY A 85 10.73 7.46 -16.80
CA GLY A 85 10.96 8.07 -18.11
C GLY A 85 10.03 7.55 -19.21
N VAL A 86 8.99 6.78 -18.86
CA VAL A 86 7.94 6.36 -19.79
C VAL A 86 7.08 7.58 -20.15
N GLN A 87 6.80 7.74 -21.44
CA GLN A 87 6.09 8.90 -22.01
C GLN A 87 4.89 8.50 -22.89
N ASP A 88 4.57 7.20 -22.93
CA ASP A 88 3.51 6.62 -23.74
C ASP A 88 2.79 5.51 -22.94
N ASP A 89 1.76 4.89 -23.52
CA ASP A 89 1.01 3.78 -22.88
C ASP A 89 1.56 2.39 -23.22
N SER A 90 2.75 2.30 -23.81
CA SER A 90 3.28 1.02 -24.25
C SER A 90 3.98 0.27 -23.12
N TYR A 91 3.81 -1.05 -23.11
CA TYR A 91 4.38 -1.92 -22.08
C TYR A 91 5.92 -1.82 -22.01
N ARG A 92 6.47 -1.83 -20.79
CA ARG A 92 7.91 -1.90 -20.52
C ARG A 92 8.15 -2.81 -19.32
N VAL A 93 9.26 -3.54 -19.35
CA VAL A 93 9.76 -4.23 -18.17
C VAL A 93 10.62 -3.25 -17.36
N LEU A 94 10.18 -2.99 -16.13
CA LEU A 94 10.81 -2.06 -15.20
C LEU A 94 11.45 -2.83 -14.02
N PRO A 95 12.42 -2.24 -13.31
CA PRO A 95 12.93 -2.79 -12.07
C PRO A 95 11.81 -3.04 -11.04
N ARG A 96 11.97 -4.06 -10.20
CA ARG A 96 11.02 -4.38 -9.12
C ARG A 96 11.23 -3.42 -7.94
N GLN A 97 10.76 -2.19 -8.10
CA GLN A 97 10.85 -1.10 -7.13
C GLN A 97 9.49 -0.40 -7.05
N ASP A 98 8.52 -1.10 -6.49
CA ASP A 98 7.13 -0.68 -6.40
C ASP A 98 6.54 -0.99 -5.02
N ILE A 99 5.45 -0.32 -4.65
CA ILE A 99 4.80 -0.48 -3.35
C ILE A 99 4.38 -1.92 -3.06
N GLY A 100 4.02 -2.72 -4.07
CA GLY A 100 3.70 -4.13 -3.90
C GLY A 100 4.92 -4.95 -3.48
N SER A 101 6.08 -4.68 -4.07
CA SER A 101 7.35 -5.30 -3.66
C SER A 101 7.77 -4.91 -2.23
N GLU A 102 7.54 -3.65 -1.84
CA GLU A 102 7.80 -3.13 -0.50
C GLU A 102 6.89 -3.80 0.54
N LEU A 103 5.58 -3.88 0.25
CA LEU A 103 4.58 -4.53 1.11
C LEU A 103 4.89 -6.03 1.27
N THR A 104 5.26 -6.70 0.17
CA THR A 104 5.67 -8.12 0.19
C THR A 104 6.87 -8.33 1.09
N ARG A 105 7.91 -7.49 0.96
CA ARG A 105 9.12 -7.59 1.79
C ARG A 105 8.84 -7.32 3.27
N ALA A 106 7.90 -6.42 3.56
CA ALA A 106 7.45 -6.12 4.91
C ALA A 106 6.50 -7.18 5.50
N GLY A 107 6.11 -8.20 4.75
CA GLY A 107 5.13 -9.20 5.18
C GLY A 107 3.71 -8.65 5.31
N VAL A 108 3.40 -7.51 4.67
CA VAL A 108 2.07 -6.90 4.66
C VAL A 108 1.27 -7.46 3.49
N SER A 109 0.10 -8.01 3.78
CA SER A 109 -0.79 -8.55 2.75
C SER A 109 -1.31 -7.44 1.84
N TRP A 110 -1.27 -7.66 0.54
CA TRP A 110 -1.83 -6.75 -0.46
C TRP A 110 -2.38 -7.53 -1.65
N ARG A 111 -3.32 -6.90 -2.35
CA ARG A 111 -3.87 -7.35 -3.63
C ARG A 111 -4.12 -6.14 -4.51
N ALA A 112 -4.02 -6.35 -5.82
CA ALA A 112 -4.43 -5.38 -6.83
C ALA A 112 -5.49 -6.04 -7.70
N TYR A 113 -6.68 -5.44 -7.73
CA TYR A 113 -7.84 -5.98 -8.46
C TYR A 113 -7.97 -5.25 -9.79
N MET A 114 -7.92 -5.98 -10.89
CA MET A 114 -7.91 -5.42 -12.24
C MET A 114 -9.14 -5.87 -13.02
N ASP A 115 -9.92 -4.91 -13.53
CA ASP A 115 -11.13 -5.23 -14.28
C ASP A 115 -10.80 -6.06 -15.53
N GLY A 116 -11.56 -7.13 -15.74
CA GLY A 116 -11.38 -8.07 -16.84
C GLY A 116 -10.16 -9.00 -16.76
N LEU A 117 -9.30 -8.93 -15.73
CA LEU A 117 -8.13 -9.81 -15.64
C LEU A 117 -8.60 -11.28 -15.56
N THR A 118 -7.92 -12.15 -16.32
CA THR A 118 -8.26 -13.58 -16.38
C THR A 118 -7.08 -14.44 -15.95
N GLY A 119 -7.29 -15.75 -15.89
CA GLY A 119 -6.24 -16.73 -15.64
C GLY A 119 -5.12 -16.76 -16.70
N ALA A 120 -5.28 -16.08 -17.84
CA ALA A 120 -4.21 -15.88 -18.83
C ALA A 120 -3.10 -14.94 -18.32
N GLY A 121 -3.37 -14.17 -17.24
CA GLY A 121 -2.37 -13.33 -16.60
C GLY A 121 -2.25 -11.93 -17.22
N CYS A 122 -1.29 -11.16 -16.70
CA CYS A 122 -1.24 -9.71 -16.91
C CYS A 122 -0.97 -9.24 -18.35
N LEU A 123 -0.44 -10.10 -19.23
CA LEU A 123 -0.09 -9.72 -20.62
C LEU A 123 -0.98 -10.39 -21.67
N ASP A 124 -1.59 -11.52 -21.33
CA ASP A 124 -2.37 -12.34 -22.27
C ASP A 124 -3.88 -12.34 -21.98
N SER A 125 -4.32 -11.63 -20.92
CA SER A 125 -5.76 -11.50 -20.64
C SER A 125 -6.46 -10.69 -21.74
N PRO A 126 -7.62 -11.16 -22.23
CA PRO A 126 -8.36 -10.49 -23.29
C PRO A 126 -9.08 -9.25 -22.78
N THR A 127 -9.64 -8.47 -23.71
CA THR A 127 -10.60 -7.41 -23.37
C THR A 127 -11.75 -7.98 -22.53
N PRO A 128 -12.26 -7.22 -21.54
CA PRO A 128 -12.05 -5.78 -21.34
C PRO A 128 -10.79 -5.40 -20.55
N TYR A 129 -9.92 -6.34 -20.18
CA TYR A 129 -8.68 -6.00 -19.48
C TYR A 129 -7.72 -5.21 -20.38
N ASP A 130 -7.11 -4.18 -19.81
CA ASP A 130 -6.03 -3.42 -20.41
C ASP A 130 -4.78 -3.49 -19.51
N PRO A 131 -3.67 -4.08 -19.99
CA PRO A 131 -2.40 -4.11 -19.24
C PRO A 131 -1.90 -2.72 -18.82
N GLY A 132 -2.23 -1.66 -19.56
CA GLY A 132 -1.84 -0.28 -19.26
C GLY A 132 -2.43 0.24 -17.95
N HIS A 133 -3.59 -0.29 -17.52
CA HIS A 133 -4.22 0.07 -16.25
C HIS A 133 -3.65 -0.72 -15.05
N ASN A 134 -2.76 -1.69 -15.31
CA ASN A 134 -2.12 -2.53 -14.30
C ASN A 134 -0.62 -2.22 -14.19
N PRO A 135 -0.21 -1.22 -13.38
CA PRO A 135 1.20 -0.89 -13.22
C PRO A 135 2.03 -2.05 -12.68
N PHE A 136 1.44 -2.96 -11.89
CA PHE A 136 2.15 -4.09 -11.29
C PHE A 136 2.64 -5.11 -12.33
N ALA A 137 2.08 -5.12 -13.54
CA ALA A 137 2.54 -5.93 -14.65
C ALA A 137 3.91 -5.49 -15.21
N PHE A 138 4.29 -4.23 -15.00
CA PHE A 138 5.52 -3.64 -15.52
C PHE A 138 6.73 -4.05 -14.66
N TYR A 139 6.55 -4.35 -13.38
CA TYR A 139 7.66 -4.51 -12.44
C TYR A 139 8.22 -5.94 -12.41
N GLY A 140 9.49 -6.07 -12.77
CA GLY A 140 10.26 -7.31 -12.68
C GLY A 140 9.83 -8.41 -13.65
N GLY A 141 9.20 -8.03 -14.77
CA GLY A 141 9.00 -8.88 -15.96
C GLY A 141 8.07 -10.07 -15.77
N LYS A 142 7.27 -10.09 -14.71
CA LYS A 142 6.28 -11.15 -14.45
C LYS A 142 5.06 -10.61 -13.74
N CYS A 143 3.90 -11.15 -14.06
CA CYS A 143 2.65 -10.88 -13.36
C CYS A 143 2.77 -11.32 -11.89
N PRO A 144 2.67 -10.42 -10.90
CA PRO A 144 2.71 -10.81 -9.49
C PRO A 144 1.46 -11.61 -9.12
N GLY A 145 1.59 -12.66 -8.30
CA GLY A 145 0.44 -13.46 -7.82
C GLY A 145 -0.54 -12.70 -6.91
N ASN A 146 -0.21 -11.46 -6.55
CA ASN A 146 -1.08 -10.53 -5.81
C ASN A 146 -2.02 -9.75 -6.74
N VAL A 147 -1.76 -9.74 -8.05
CA VAL A 147 -2.66 -9.14 -9.05
C VAL A 147 -3.73 -10.16 -9.39
N VAL A 148 -4.98 -9.75 -9.24
CA VAL A 148 -6.17 -10.59 -9.39
C VAL A 148 -7.26 -9.88 -10.19
#